data_AF-A0A2N1RAJ4-F1
#
_entry.id   AF-A0A2N1RAJ4-F1
#
_cell.length_a   1.000
_cell.length_b   1.000
_cell.length_c   1.000
_cell.angle_alpha   90.00
_cell.angle_beta   90.00
_cell.angle_gamma   90.00
#
_symmetry.space_group_name_H-M   'P 1'
#
loop_
_entity.id
_entity.type
_entity.pdbx_description
1 polymer ?
#
loop_
_entity_poly.entity_id
_entity_poly.type
_entity_poly.pdbx_seq_one_letter_code
_entity_poly.pdbx_strand_id
1 'polypeptide(L)' 'MKKVWFVLLAALIVLLPSCNRSTDSASSEKAEVQKTYTFKITHEEYADTVPDLYAKELARRVEEKSGGRITPP' A
#
# COMPACT_ATOMS: atom_id res chain seq x y z
N MET A 1 -27.85 -7.08 -42.95
CA MET A 1 -27.71 -6.96 -41.48
C MET A 1 -26.25 -7.08 -40.99
N LYS A 2 -25.24 -6.79 -41.82
CA LYS A 2 -23.82 -6.93 -41.43
C LYS A 2 -23.21 -5.62 -40.86
N LYS A 3 -23.83 -4.48 -41.20
CA LYS A 3 -23.36 -3.13 -40.82
C LYS A 3 -23.67 -2.78 -39.36
N VAL A 4 -24.72 -3.38 -38.77
CA VAL A 4 -25.07 -3.20 -37.35
C VAL A 4 -24.13 -3.98 -36.44
N TRP A 5 -23.63 -5.13 -36.90
CA TRP A 5 -22.66 -5.95 -36.15
C TRP A 5 -21.33 -5.21 -35.93
N PHE A 6 -20.85 -4.45 -36.92
CA PHE A 6 -19.62 -3.67 -36.76
C PHE A 6 -19.73 -2.54 -35.72
N VAL A 7 -20.93 -1.97 -35.54
CA VAL A 7 -21.17 -0.92 -34.52
C VAL A 7 -21.19 -1.51 -33.11
N LEU A 8 -21.77 -2.70 -32.95
CA LEU A 8 -21.81 -3.41 -31.66
C LEU A 8 -20.43 -3.96 -31.24
N LEU A 9 -19.62 -4.39 -32.20
CA LEU A 9 -18.24 -4.83 -31.96
C LEU A 9 -17.31 -3.67 -31.59
N ALA A 10 -17.50 -2.49 -32.22
CA ALA A 10 -16.74 -1.29 -31.88
C ALA A 10 -17.08 -0.76 -30.47
N ALA A 11 -18.35 -0.82 -30.05
CA ALA A 11 -18.76 -0.44 -28.70
C ALA A 11 -18.19 -1.38 -27.61
N LEU A 12 -18.02 -2.68 -27.92
CA LEU A 12 -17.46 -3.66 -26.99
C LEU A 12 -15.96 -3.42 -26.75
N ILE A 13 -15.21 -2.96 -27.76
CA ILE A 13 -13.77 -2.67 -27.64
C ILE A 13 -13.48 -1.44 -26.77
N VAL A 14 -14.40 -0.47 -26.73
CA VAL A 14 -14.29 0.73 -25.88
C VAL A 14 -14.51 0.40 -24.39
N LEU A 15 -15.21 -0.69 -24.07
CA LEU A 15 -15.44 -1.15 -22.70
C LEU A 15 -14.31 -2.06 -22.15
N LEU A 16 -13.40 -2.53 -23.00
CA LEU A 16 -12.34 -3.47 -22.62
C LEU A 16 -11.08 -2.87 -21.94
N PRO A 17 -10.79 -1.55 -21.91
CA PRO A 17 -9.63 -1.07 -21.16
C PRO A 17 -9.82 -1.04 -19.63
N SER A 18 -11.01 -1.34 -19.09
CA SER A 18 -11.30 -1.07 -17.66
C SER A 18 -11.31 -2.28 -16.72
N CYS A 19 -10.94 -3.49 -17.19
CA CYS A 19 -10.86 -4.68 -16.31
C CYS A 19 -9.45 -5.25 -16.12
N ASN A 20 -8.39 -4.64 -16.67
CA ASN A 20 -7.02 -5.12 -16.42
C ASN A 20 -5.93 -4.04 -16.51
N ARG A 21 -6.26 -2.82 -16.08
CA ARG A 21 -5.24 -1.85 -15.69
C ARG A 21 -5.56 -1.35 -14.30
N SER A 22 -4.76 -1.76 -13.33
CA SER A 22 -4.52 -0.96 -12.14
C SER A 22 -3.83 0.33 -12.60
N THR A 23 -4.62 1.28 -13.11
CA THR A 23 -4.19 2.67 -13.25
C THR A 23 -4.25 3.30 -11.88
N ASP A 24 -3.17 3.15 -11.11
CA ASP A 24 -2.81 4.19 -10.16
C ASP A 24 -2.29 5.37 -10.99
N SER A 25 -3.18 6.31 -11.28
CA SER A 25 -2.83 7.62 -11.77
C SER A 25 -3.66 8.64 -11.03
N ALA A 26 -3.23 8.94 -9.81
CA ALA A 26 -3.61 10.15 -9.09
C ALA A 26 -2.72 11.30 -9.62
N SER A 27 -3.27 12.08 -10.55
CA SER A 27 -2.73 13.39 -10.91
C SER A 27 -3.42 14.45 -10.06
N SER A 28 -2.69 15.04 -9.11
CA SER A 28 -2.66 16.48 -8.80
C SER A 28 -2.14 16.71 -7.37
N GLU A 29 -0.97 17.32 -7.28
CA GLU A 29 -0.49 18.17 -6.18
C GLU A 29 -1.10 17.96 -4.79
N LYS A 30 -0.46 17.09 -4.02
CA LYS A 30 0.18 17.54 -2.78
C LYS A 30 1.56 16.91 -2.78
N ALA A 31 2.57 17.62 -2.29
CA ALA A 31 3.65 16.92 -1.61
C ALA A 31 2.94 16.07 -0.57
N GLU A 32 2.76 14.76 -0.86
CA GLU A 32 2.22 13.82 0.09
C GLU A 32 3.26 13.83 1.19
N VAL A 33 3.02 14.65 2.21
CA VAL A 33 3.73 14.56 3.47
C VAL A 33 3.49 13.12 3.87
N GLN A 34 4.44 12.24 3.55
CA GLN A 34 4.38 10.84 3.91
C GLN A 34 4.16 10.86 5.40
N LYS A 35 2.92 10.57 5.81
CA LYS A 35 2.51 10.79 7.19
C LYS A 35 3.29 9.79 8.01
N THR A 36 4.34 10.26 8.66
CA THR A 36 5.19 9.46 9.53
C THR A 36 4.47 9.28 10.85
N TYR A 37 4.35 8.03 11.28
CA TYR A 37 3.74 7.66 12.54
C TYR A 37 4.82 7.14 13.50
N THR A 38 4.67 7.45 14.78
CA THR A 38 5.52 6.86 15.84
C THR A 38 4.77 5.72 16.50
N PHE A 39 5.43 4.58 16.64
CA PHE A 39 4.89 3.40 17.31
C PHE A 39 5.75 3.05 18.51
N LYS A 40 5.16 3.08 19.73
CA LYS A 40 5.88 2.81 20.99
C LYS A 40 5.41 1.49 21.59
N ILE A 41 6.35 0.64 21.96
CA ILE A 41 6.13 -0.56 22.76
C ILE A 41 6.81 -0.37 24.11
N THR A 42 6.15 -0.78 25.17
CA THR A 42 6.69 -0.80 26.52
C THR A 42 6.49 -2.20 27.10
N HIS A 43 7.49 -2.69 27.82
CA HIS A 43 7.44 -3.96 28.52
C HIS A 43 8.27 -3.85 29.81
N GLU A 44 8.03 -4.71 30.80
CA GLU A 44 8.62 -4.60 32.15
C GLU A 44 9.90 -5.44 32.33
N GLU A 45 10.16 -6.32 31.38
CA GLU A 45 11.28 -7.27 31.45
C GLU A 45 12.62 -6.60 31.19
N TYR A 46 13.67 -7.22 31.70
CA TYR A 46 15.04 -6.78 31.48
C TYR A 46 15.40 -6.81 29.99
N ALA A 47 16.38 -5.97 29.62
CA ALA A 47 16.98 -6.01 28.29
C ALA A 47 17.53 -7.41 27.97
N ASP A 48 17.46 -7.78 26.69
CA ASP A 48 17.92 -9.04 26.10
C ASP A 48 17.22 -10.30 26.63
N THR A 49 16.10 -10.12 27.36
CA THR A 49 15.15 -11.19 27.63
C THR A 49 14.34 -11.53 26.37
N VAL A 50 13.73 -12.71 26.36
CA VAL A 50 12.89 -13.15 25.23
C VAL A 50 11.81 -12.13 24.85
N PRO A 51 11.07 -11.51 25.81
CA PRO A 51 10.12 -10.45 25.48
C PRO A 51 10.74 -9.22 24.81
N ASP A 52 11.92 -8.76 25.27
CA ASP A 52 12.65 -7.64 24.65
C ASP A 52 13.09 -7.97 23.22
N LEU A 53 13.60 -9.18 22.99
CA LEU A 53 13.95 -9.65 21.64
C LEU A 53 12.75 -9.65 20.70
N TYR A 54 11.56 -10.04 21.18
CA TYR A 54 10.33 -9.96 20.39
C TYR A 54 9.87 -8.52 20.14
N ALA A 55 10.00 -7.63 21.12
CA ALA A 55 9.69 -6.21 20.95
C ALA A 55 10.59 -5.57 19.89
N LYS A 56 11.90 -5.87 19.90
CA LYS A 56 12.87 -5.45 18.89
C LYS A 56 12.54 -6.00 17.49
N GLU A 57 12.22 -7.29 17.37
CA GLU A 57 11.88 -7.88 16.06
C GLU A 57 10.54 -7.34 15.53
N LEU A 58 9.57 -7.06 16.40
CA LEU A 58 8.32 -6.41 16.02
C LEU A 58 8.56 -5.00 15.49
N ALA A 59 9.36 -4.19 16.21
CA ALA A 59 9.76 -2.85 15.77
C ALA A 59 10.42 -2.88 14.38
N ARG A 60 11.39 -3.78 14.17
CA ARG A 60 12.07 -3.98 12.88
C ARG A 60 11.09 -4.30 11.75
N ARG A 61 10.14 -5.23 11.98
CA ARG A 61 9.15 -5.62 10.97
C ARG A 61 8.16 -4.52 10.64
N VAL A 62 7.78 -3.70 11.64
CA VAL A 62 6.88 -2.56 11.44
C VAL A 62 7.55 -1.52 10.55
N GLU A 63 8.82 -1.20 10.80
CA GLU A 63 9.58 -0.29 9.95
C GLU A 63 9.69 -0.82 8.51
N GLU A 64 10.12 -2.08 8.35
CA GLU A 64 10.29 -2.72 7.04
C GLU A 64 8.97 -2.76 6.24
N LYS A 65 7.89 -3.24 6.87
CA LYS A 65 6.60 -3.44 6.18
C LYS A 65 5.83 -2.15 5.96
N SER A 66 6.11 -1.11 6.73
CA SER A 66 5.50 0.21 6.53
C SER A 66 6.21 1.01 5.43
N GLY A 67 7.34 0.53 4.91
CA GLY A 67 8.15 1.28 3.95
C GLY A 67 8.69 2.59 4.56
N GLY A 68 9.03 2.57 5.86
CA GLY A 68 9.50 3.75 6.59
C GLY A 68 8.41 4.73 7.03
N ARG A 69 7.12 4.41 6.82
CA ARG A 69 6.00 5.26 7.26
C ARG A 69 5.74 5.19 8.77
N ILE A 70 6.19 4.12 9.43
CA ILE A 70 6.09 3.94 10.87
C ILE A 70 7.50 3.75 11.42
N THR A 71 7.93 4.65 12.29
CA THR A 71 9.25 4.60 12.92
C THR A 71 9.08 4.24 14.40
N PRO A 72 9.59 3.08 14.84
CA PRO A 72 9.75 2.80 16.26
C PRO A 72 10.84 3.72 16.85
N PRO A 73 10.73 4.13 18.13
CA PRO A 73 11.73 4.96 18.79
C PRO A 73 13.09 4.28 18.95
#